data_AF-A0A935A9V0-F1
#
_entry.id   AF-A0A935A9V0-F1
#
_cell.length_a   1.000
_cell.length_b   1.000
_cell.length_c   1.000
_cell.angle_alpha   90.00
_cell.angle_beta   90.00
_cell.angle_gamma   90.00
#
_symmetry.space_group_name_H-M   'P 1'
#
loop_
_entity.id
_entity.type
_entity.pdbx_description
1 polymer ?
#
loop_
_entity_poly.entity_id
_entity_poly.type
_entity_poly.pdbx_seq_one_letter_code
_entity_poly.pdbx_strand_id
1 'polypeptide(L)'
;MARELVSFVESFALSQGVESLFLLTTTAEAFFVALGYGPASRQEAPQAIQATPQFSGLCPSSSAFLSKRLWRADPAVYAGSAPEAPATEPRS
;
A
#
# COMPACT_ATOMS: atom_id res chain seq x y z
N MET A 1 0.66 17.16 7.87
CA MET A 1 0.80 15.96 8.74
C MET A 1 0.26 14.70 8.08
N ALA A 2 -1.00 14.63 7.61
CA ALA A 2 -1.53 13.40 7.00
C ALA A 2 -0.69 12.84 5.82
N ARG A 3 -0.14 13.71 4.97
CA ARG A 3 0.70 13.32 3.82
C ARG A 3 2.00 12.62 4.24
N GLU A 4 2.62 13.07 5.34
CA GLU A 4 3.85 12.48 5.88
C GLU A 4 3.61 11.04 6.36
N LEU A 5 2.47 10.80 7.02
CA LEU A 5 2.09 9.46 7.45
C LEU A 5 1.85 8.54 6.26
N VAL A 6 1.17 9.03 5.22
CA VAL A 6 0.97 8.23 4.00
C VAL A 6 2.31 7.92 3.33
N SER A 7 3.21 8.90 3.21
CA SER A 7 4.55 8.68 2.65
C SER A 7 5.36 7.65 3.45
N PHE A 8 5.27 7.69 4.77
CA PHE A 8 5.93 6.72 5.64
C PHE A 8 5.38 5.31 5.42
N VAL A 9 4.05 5.16 5.36
CA VAL A 9 3.40 3.86 5.11
C VAL A 9 3.72 3.32 3.72
N GLU A 10 3.73 4.17 2.69
CA GLU A 10 4.13 3.78 1.33
C GLU A 10 5.58 3.27 1.31
N SER A 11 6.49 3.99 1.98
CA SER A 11 7.91 3.59 2.07
C SER A 11 8.11 2.30 2.84
N PHE A 12 7.35 2.11 3.93
CA PHE A 12 7.38 0.87 4.70
C PHE A 12 6.81 -0.31 3.89
N ALA A 13 5.70 -0.11 3.18
CA ALA A 13 5.13 -1.15 2.31
C ALA A 13 6.10 -1.56 1.20
N LEU A 14 6.81 -0.59 0.59
CA LEU A 14 7.87 -0.87 -0.37
C LEU A 14 9.01 -1.71 0.24
N SER A 15 9.45 -1.41 1.47
CA SER A 15 10.51 -2.19 2.14
C SER A 15 10.08 -3.62 2.48
N GLN A 16 8.78 -3.85 2.63
CA GLN A 16 8.20 -5.18 2.81
C GLN A 16 7.92 -5.91 1.49
N GLY A 17 8.23 -5.32 0.33
CA GLY A 17 7.98 -5.92 -0.98
C GLY A 17 6.51 -5.90 -1.40
N VAL A 18 5.69 -5.01 -0.83
CA VAL A 18 4.28 -4.85 -1.20
C VAL A 18 4.17 -4.12 -2.53
N GLU A 19 3.50 -4.74 -3.50
CA GLU A 19 3.34 -4.20 -4.85
C GLU A 19 2.14 -3.26 -4.99
N SER A 20 1.16 -3.35 -4.09
CA SER A 20 -0.08 -2.57 -4.16
C SER A 20 -0.66 -2.33 -2.78
N LEU A 21 -1.04 -1.07 -2.53
CA LEU A 21 -1.81 -0.68 -1.36
C LEU A 21 -3.27 -0.50 -1.73
N PHE A 22 -4.14 -0.94 -0.83
CA PHE A 22 -5.59 -0.80 -0.94
C PHE A 22 -6.11 -0.08 0.31
N LEU A 23 -7.06 0.83 0.13
CA LEU A 23 -7.69 1.53 1.24
C LEU A 23 -9.19 1.75 1.00
N LEU A 24 -9.92 1.86 2.10
CA LEU A 24 -11.31 2.28 2.14
C LEU A 24 -11.40 3.63 2.82
N THR A 25 -12.13 4.57 2.20
CA THR A 25 -12.41 5.86 2.81
C THR A 25 -13.83 6.33 2.49
N THR A 26 -14.45 7.02 3.43
CA THR A 26 -15.79 7.61 3.23
C THR A 26 -15.73 9.09 2.90
N THR A 27 -14.73 9.82 3.41
CA THR A 27 -14.69 11.29 3.33
C THR A 27 -13.38 11.85 2.76
N ALA A 28 -12.33 11.04 2.65
CA ALA A 28 -11.00 11.49 2.25
C ALA A 28 -10.62 11.05 0.82
N GLU A 29 -11.59 10.68 -0.03
CA GLU A 29 -11.33 10.22 -1.39
C GLU A 29 -10.45 11.20 -2.17
N ALA A 30 -10.84 12.48 -2.24
CA ALA A 30 -10.10 13.51 -2.95
C ALA A 30 -8.65 13.70 -2.44
N PHE A 31 -8.42 13.48 -1.14
CA PHE A 31 -7.09 13.54 -0.56
C PHE A 31 -6.19 12.42 -1.08
N PHE A 32 -6.70 11.18 -1.12
CA PHE A 32 -5.93 10.04 -1.62
C PHE A 32 -5.78 10.06 -3.15
N VAL A 33 -6.79 10.54 -3.88
CA VAL A 33 -6.68 10.78 -5.32
C VAL A 33 -5.57 11.78 -5.62
N ALA A 34 -5.44 12.85 -4.83
CA ALA A 34 -4.32 13.80 -4.96
C ALA A 34 -2.95 13.19 -4.62
N LEU A 35 -2.90 12.04 -3.94
CA LEU A 35 -1.68 11.27 -3.66
C LEU A 35 -1.41 10.16 -4.69
N GLY A 36 -2.23 10.07 -5.73
CA GLY A 36 -2.08 9.09 -6.82
C GLY A 36 -2.77 7.75 -6.58
N TYR A 37 -3.68 7.67 -5.61
CA TYR A 37 -4.55 6.51 -5.46
C TYR A 37 -5.70 6.61 -6.46
N GLY A 38 -5.92 5.54 -7.23
CA GLY A 38 -7.02 5.44 -8.19
C GLY A 38 -8.19 4.65 -7.62
N PRO A 39 -9.41 4.82 -8.16
CA PRO A 39 -10.52 3.93 -7.85
C PRO A 39 -10.17 2.49 -8.25
N ALA A 40 -10.49 1.55 -7.37
CA ALA A 40 -10.30 0.13 -7.60
C ALA A 40 -11.64 -0.61 -7.45
N SER A 41 -11.80 -1.73 -8.15
CA SER A 41 -12.97 -2.57 -7.92
C SER A 41 -12.81 -3.36 -6.63
N ARG A 42 -13.89 -3.48 -5.85
CA ARG A 42 -13.91 -4.34 -4.66
C ARG A 42 -13.60 -5.81 -5.00
N GLN A 43 -13.85 -6.21 -6.25
CA GLN A 43 -13.53 -7.55 -6.74
C GLN A 43 -12.02 -7.75 -6.98
N GLU A 44 -11.26 -6.66 -7.16
CA GLU A 44 -9.80 -6.70 -7.31
C GLU A 44 -9.07 -6.71 -5.96
N ALA A 45 -9.80 -6.51 -4.87
CA ALA A 45 -9.23 -6.64 -3.53
C ALA A 45 -8.76 -8.10 -3.32
N PRO A 46 -7.55 -8.33 -2.82
CA PRO A 46 -7.11 -9.67 -2.43
C PRO A 46 -8.11 -10.34 -1.49
N GLN A 47 -8.25 -11.66 -1.58
CA GLN A 47 -9.20 -12.41 -0.75
C GLN A 47 -8.98 -12.17 0.76
N ALA A 48 -7.74 -11.95 1.17
CA ALA A 48 -7.39 -11.56 2.53
C ALA A 48 -8.02 -10.23 2.97
N ILE A 49 -8.17 -9.25 2.06
CA ILE A 49 -8.84 -7.98 2.31
C ILE A 49 -10.36 -8.16 2.27
N GLN A 50 -10.87 -8.96 1.33
CA GLN A 50 -12.31 -9.26 1.24
C GLN A 50 -12.85 -9.97 2.48
N ALA A 51 -12.03 -10.80 3.12
CA ALA A 51 -12.37 -11.51 4.35
C ALA A 51 -12.41 -10.61 5.61
N THR A 52 -12.00 -9.34 5.52
CA THR A 52 -12.02 -8.43 6.67
C THR A 52 -13.42 -7.86 6.95
N PRO A 53 -13.84 -7.73 8.22
CA PRO A 53 -15.17 -7.22 8.58
C PRO A 53 -15.40 -5.76 8.15
N GLN A 54 -14.32 -4.99 7.97
CA GLN A 54 -14.35 -3.63 7.40
C GLN A 54 -14.81 -3.63 5.94
N PHE A 55 -14.51 -4.71 5.21
CA PHE A 55 -14.88 -4.88 3.81
C PHE A 55 -16.28 -5.51 3.63
N SER A 56 -16.64 -6.41 4.55
CA SER A 56 -17.87 -7.23 4.49
C SER A 56 -19.14 -6.53 5.02
N GLY A 57 -19.03 -5.57 5.95
CA GLY A 57 -20.27 -4.96 6.48
C GLY A 57 -20.17 -3.71 7.34
N LEU A 58 -18.98 -3.29 7.82
CA LEU A 58 -18.88 -2.11 8.69
C LEU A 58 -18.88 -0.77 7.92
N CYS A 59 -18.46 -0.76 6.67
CA CYS A 59 -18.55 0.40 5.80
C CYS A 59 -19.71 0.20 4.82
N PRO A 60 -20.70 1.10 4.75
CA PRO A 60 -21.73 1.01 3.71
C PRO A 60 -21.08 1.00 2.33
N SER A 61 -21.75 0.42 1.34
CA SER A 61 -21.30 0.36 -0.07
C SER A 61 -20.89 1.73 -0.65
N SER A 62 -21.23 2.84 0.00
CA SER A 62 -20.81 4.21 -0.32
C SER A 62 -19.35 4.54 -0.02
N SER A 63 -18.58 3.65 0.61
CA SER A 63 -17.16 3.93 0.88
C SER A 63 -16.34 3.73 -0.39
N ALA A 64 -15.56 4.75 -0.75
CA ALA A 64 -14.63 4.73 -1.86
C ALA A 64 -13.54 3.68 -1.60
N PHE A 65 -13.35 2.79 -2.56
CA PHE A 65 -12.27 1.80 -2.55
C PHE A 65 -11.19 2.26 -3.52
N LEU A 66 -10.02 2.56 -2.99
CA LEU A 66 -8.90 3.10 -3.76
C LEU A 66 -7.70 2.17 -3.68
N SER A 67 -6.92 2.12 -4.75
CA SER A 67 -5.64 1.41 -4.79
C SER A 67 -4.54 2.26 -5.39
N LYS A 68 -3.30 1.95 -5.00
CA LYS A 68 -2.10 2.53 -5.60
C LYS A 68 -1.07 1.42 -5.78
N ARG A 69 -0.54 1.31 -6.99
CA ARG A 69 0.60 0.43 -7.26
C ARG A 69 1.87 1.07 -6.72
N LEU A 70 2.56 0.31 -5.89
CA LEU A 70 3.89 0.62 -5.42
C LEU A 70 4.85 -0.13 -6.34
N TRP A 71 5.07 0.39 -7.55
CA TRP A 71 6.14 -0.15 -8.39
C TRP A 71 7.44 0.14 -7.68
N ARG A 72 8.20 -0.93 -7.37
CA ARG A 72 9.57 -0.85 -6.87
C ARG A 72 10.27 0.23 -7.67
N ALA A 73 10.68 1.32 -7.00
CA ALA A 73 11.33 2.47 -7.62
C ALA A 73 12.25 1.97 -8.73
N ASP A 74 12.13 2.57 -9.91
CA ASP A 74 12.87 2.22 -11.10
C ASP A 74 14.32 1.85 -10.73
N PRO A 75 14.87 0.72 -11.20
CA PRO A 75 16.21 0.27 -10.78
C PRO A 75 17.33 1.27 -11.11
N ALA A 76 17.05 2.31 -11.91
CA ALA A 76 17.95 3.43 -12.16
C ALA A 76 18.02 4.45 -11.00
N VAL A 77 17.02 4.52 -10.13
CA VAL A 77 16.95 5.48 -9.00
C VAL A 77 17.50 4.88 -7.71
N TYR A 78 17.55 3.55 -7.57
CA TYR A 78 17.94 2.84 -6.33
C TYR A 78 19.32 2.17 -6.37
N ALA A 79 20.19 2.50 -7.33
CA ALA A 79 21.58 2.01 -7.35
C ALA A 79 22.48 2.61 -6.23
N GLY A 80 21.93 3.42 -5.31
CA GLY A 80 22.69 4.14 -4.28
C GLY A 80 22.41 3.77 -2.82
N SER A 81 21.50 2.82 -2.52
CA SER A 81 21.19 2.49 -1.12
C SER A 81 20.63 1.07 -0.97
N ALA A 82 21.43 0.04 -1.23
CA ALA A 82 21.15 -1.27 -0.66
C ALA A 82 21.52 -1.23 0.84
N PRO A 83 20.61 -1.48 1.79
CA PRO A 83 21.03 -1.91 3.11
C PRO A 83 21.66 -3.29 2.97
N GLU A 84 22.93 -3.39 3.37
CA GLU A 84 23.68 -4.63 3.44
C GLU A 84 22.88 -5.65 4.25
N ALA A 85 22.41 -6.71 3.59
CA ALA A 85 21.77 -7.82 4.28
C ALA A 85 22.81 -8.46 5.21
N PRO A 86 22.54 -8.65 6.52
CA PRO A 86 23.49 -9.34 7.37
C PRO A 86 23.67 -10.77 6.88
N ALA A 87 24.92 -11.13 6.61
CA ALA A 87 25.33 -12.49 6.33
C ALA A 87 24.90 -13.40 7.49
N THR A 88 23.89 -14.23 7.26
CA THR A 88 23.63 -15.38 8.13
C THR A 88 24.66 -16.45 7.78
N GLU A 89 25.75 -16.45 8.53
CA GLU A 89 26.80 -17.47 8.52
C GLU A 89 26.22 -18.84 8.92
N PRO A 90 26.49 -19.92 8.18
CA PRO A 90 26.10 -21.26 8.60
C PRO A 90 27.08 -21.75 9.68
N ARG A 91 26.58 -22.00 10.89
CA ARG A 91 27.38 -22.64 11.95
C ARG A 91 27.13 -24.16 11.92
N SER A 92 28.24 -24.88 11.76
CA SER A 92 28.42 -26.33 11.60
C SER A 92 27.75 -27.22 12.63
#